data_AF-I3MEX6-F1
#
_entry.id   AF-I3MEX6-F1
#
_cell.length_a   1.000
_cell.length_b   1.000
_cell.length_c   1.000
_cell.angle_alpha   90.00
_cell.angle_beta   90.00
_cell.angle_gamma   90.00
#
_symmetry.space_group_name_H-M   'P 1'
#
loop_
_entity.id
_entity.type
_entity.pdbx_description
1 polymer ?
#
loop_
_entity_poly.entity_id
_entity_poly.type
_entity_poly.pdbx_seq_one_letter_code
_entity_poly.pdbx_strand_id
1 'polypeptide(L)'
;MKKERIFWASVCLLLSLAPMPLNAVPEEDEEHTNITDTELPPLKLMHSFCALKADDGPCKAMMKRFFFNIFTQQCEEFVYGGCEGNQNRFESLEECKEKCAVGYPKKISKKTFKKEKPDFCFLEEDAGICRGYITRYFYSNQSKQCERFKYGGCLGNPNNFESLEECRNTCEDVLNDFQVDDYRKQLDAINNISVTSQPTKVPSLWEFHGPSWCLTPADRGLCQASEKRYYFNSVIGKCRPFKYSGCGGNENNFTSKRACIRSCKKGFIQRISKEGLIKTKRKRKKQPVKILFEEVFVKNI
;
A
#
# COMPACT_ATOMS: atom_id res chain seq x y z
N MET A 1 -74.92 -36.16 44.08
CA MET A 1 -73.77 -36.96 43.60
C MET A 1 -72.78 -36.03 42.92
N LYS A 2 -71.49 -36.24 43.17
CA LYS A 2 -70.33 -35.41 42.82
C LYS A 2 -70.24 -35.08 41.32
N LYS A 3 -69.83 -33.85 40.96
CA LYS A 3 -68.43 -33.52 40.63
C LYS A 3 -68.30 -32.05 40.18
N GLU A 4 -67.16 -31.51 40.56
CA GLU A 4 -66.70 -30.12 40.54
C GLU A 4 -66.44 -29.58 39.13
N ARG A 5 -66.53 -28.25 38.98
CA ARG A 5 -65.43 -27.38 38.47
C ARG A 5 -65.82 -25.88 38.54
N ILE A 6 -65.50 -25.29 39.69
CA ILE A 6 -64.76 -24.02 39.91
C ILE A 6 -65.11 -22.83 38.99
N PHE A 7 -65.98 -21.94 39.49
CA PHE A 7 -65.91 -20.48 39.32
C PHE A 7 -64.81 -19.94 40.27
N TRP A 8 -64.23 -18.73 40.14
CA TRP A 8 -64.72 -17.44 40.65
C TRP A 8 -63.63 -16.41 40.26
N ALA A 9 -63.92 -15.37 39.46
CA ALA A 9 -64.47 -14.08 39.86
C ALA A 9 -63.56 -13.25 40.80
N SER A 10 -62.79 -12.35 40.18
CA SER A 10 -62.60 -10.92 40.48
C SER A 10 -62.93 -10.33 41.88
N VAL A 11 -61.96 -9.50 42.32
CA VAL A 11 -62.01 -8.30 43.18
C VAL A 11 -61.86 -8.44 44.71
N CYS A 12 -61.00 -7.54 45.23
CA CYS A 12 -60.77 -7.08 46.61
C CYS A 12 -59.76 -7.89 47.44
N LEU A 13 -58.53 -7.39 47.63
CA LEU A 13 -58.20 -6.34 48.61
C LEU A 13 -56.70 -6.02 48.54
N LEU A 14 -56.38 -4.73 48.39
CA LEU A 14 -55.06 -4.17 48.66
C LEU A 14 -54.79 -4.30 50.17
N LEU A 15 -53.67 -4.93 50.56
CA LEU A 15 -52.79 -4.53 51.67
C LEU A 15 -51.72 -5.63 51.94
N SER A 16 -50.49 -5.17 52.17
CA SER A 16 -49.27 -5.89 52.60
C SER A 16 -48.34 -6.37 51.47
N LEU A 17 -47.27 -5.61 51.22
CA LEU A 17 -45.87 -6.06 51.18
C LEU A 17 -44.97 -4.85 50.84
N ALA A 18 -44.51 -4.18 51.89
CA ALA A 18 -43.29 -3.39 51.92
C ALA A 18 -42.77 -3.43 53.36
N PRO A 19 -41.50 -3.06 53.62
CA PRO A 19 -40.27 -3.43 52.93
C PRO A 19 -39.29 -4.06 53.94
N MET A 20 -38.31 -4.87 53.53
CA MET A 20 -37.16 -5.12 54.42
C MET A 20 -35.81 -4.93 53.72
N PRO A 21 -34.85 -4.32 54.44
CA PRO A 21 -33.59 -3.83 53.89
C PRO A 21 -32.50 -4.90 54.01
N LEU A 22 -31.48 -4.85 53.15
CA LEU A 22 -30.20 -5.47 53.47
C LEU A 22 -29.09 -4.44 53.25
N ASN A 23 -28.61 -3.92 54.37
CA ASN A 23 -27.30 -3.32 54.48
C ASN A 23 -26.22 -4.42 54.42
N ALA A 24 -25.06 -4.00 53.93
CA ALA A 24 -23.79 -4.70 53.83
C ALA A 24 -23.21 -5.24 55.15
N VAL A 25 -22.18 -6.11 55.03
CA VAL A 25 -21.01 -6.44 55.91
C VAL A 25 -20.67 -7.97 55.78
N PRO A 26 -19.39 -8.46 55.87
CA PRO A 26 -18.42 -8.58 54.77
C PRO A 26 -17.77 -10.00 54.66
N GLU A 27 -16.78 -10.14 53.76
CA GLU A 27 -15.65 -11.10 53.68
C GLU A 27 -15.85 -12.60 53.99
N GLU A 28 -15.52 -13.45 53.01
CA GLU A 28 -14.53 -14.53 53.17
C GLU A 28 -14.13 -15.05 51.77
N ASP A 29 -12.97 -14.58 51.34
CA ASP A 29 -11.93 -15.23 50.52
C ASP A 29 -12.26 -16.59 49.88
N GLU A 30 -12.47 -16.61 48.55
CA GLU A 30 -12.26 -17.81 47.74
C GLU A 30 -11.28 -17.53 46.59
N GLU A 31 -10.04 -17.90 46.91
CA GLU A 31 -9.04 -18.53 46.04
C GLU A 31 -8.58 -17.74 44.80
N HIS A 32 -7.63 -16.83 45.06
CA HIS A 32 -6.54 -16.57 44.13
C HIS A 32 -5.81 -17.89 43.84
N THR A 33 -6.32 -18.66 42.88
CA THR A 33 -5.49 -19.65 42.21
C THR A 33 -4.46 -18.87 41.41
N ASN A 34 -3.23 -18.85 41.94
CA ASN A 34 -2.05 -18.39 41.23
C ASN A 34 -1.95 -19.19 39.93
N ILE A 35 -2.51 -18.64 38.86
CA ILE A 35 -2.20 -19.07 37.51
C ILE A 35 -0.75 -18.67 37.34
N THR A 36 0.13 -19.65 37.51
CA THR A 36 1.53 -19.57 37.13
C THR A 36 1.58 -18.92 35.76
N ASP A 37 2.09 -17.69 35.72
CA ASP A 37 2.43 -16.96 34.52
C ASP A 37 3.38 -17.84 33.71
N THR A 38 2.79 -18.71 32.89
CA THR A 38 3.47 -19.29 31.76
C THR A 38 3.64 -18.10 30.83
N GLU A 39 4.75 -17.40 30.99
CA GLU A 39 5.15 -16.24 30.21
C GLU A 39 5.06 -16.64 28.74
N LEU A 40 3.90 -16.38 28.14
CA LEU A 40 3.68 -16.62 26.73
C LEU A 40 4.73 -15.79 26.02
N PRO A 41 5.55 -16.41 25.15
CA PRO A 41 6.62 -15.70 24.48
C PRO A 41 6.04 -14.45 23.81
N PRO A 42 6.73 -13.30 23.89
CA PRO A 42 6.20 -12.03 23.40
C PRO A 42 5.75 -12.20 21.95
N LEU A 43 4.45 -12.02 21.70
CA LEU A 43 3.83 -12.24 20.40
C LEU A 43 4.47 -11.29 19.37
N LYS A 44 5.40 -11.82 18.58
CA LYS A 44 6.07 -11.10 17.50
C LYS A 44 5.18 -11.12 16.26
N LEU A 45 4.20 -10.22 16.24
CA LEU A 45 3.31 -10.06 15.10
C LEU A 45 4.05 -9.44 13.91
N MET A 46 3.66 -9.87 12.71
CA MET A 46 4.14 -9.25 11.47
C MET A 46 3.59 -7.83 11.28
N HIS A 47 2.39 -7.54 11.82
CA HIS A 47 1.75 -6.23 11.78
C HIS A 47 1.01 -5.97 13.09
N SER A 48 1.09 -4.74 13.62
CA SER A 48 0.44 -4.39 14.90
C SER A 48 -1.07 -4.43 14.84
N PHE A 49 -1.66 -4.14 13.67
CA PHE A 49 -3.11 -4.13 13.52
C PHE A 49 -3.73 -5.50 13.79
N CYS A 50 -2.97 -6.59 13.63
CA CYS A 50 -3.43 -7.94 13.96
C CYS A 50 -3.79 -8.10 15.45
N ALA A 51 -3.34 -7.19 16.32
CA ALA A 51 -3.68 -7.18 17.74
C ALA A 51 -4.94 -6.36 18.10
N LEU A 52 -5.54 -5.66 17.14
CA LEU A 52 -6.75 -4.88 17.39
C LEU A 52 -7.94 -5.82 17.61
N LYS A 53 -8.91 -5.44 18.44
CA LYS A 53 -10.14 -6.21 18.61
C LYS A 53 -11.00 -6.17 17.35
N ALA A 54 -11.86 -7.16 17.13
CA ALA A 54 -12.93 -7.06 16.15
C ALA A 54 -13.76 -5.80 16.44
N ASP A 55 -14.09 -5.06 15.38
CA ASP A 55 -14.85 -3.82 15.49
C ASP A 55 -15.94 -3.78 14.42
N ASP A 56 -17.17 -3.95 14.88
CA ASP A 56 -18.37 -3.99 14.04
C ASP A 56 -18.69 -2.61 13.45
N GLY A 57 -18.18 -1.54 14.05
CA GLY A 57 -18.52 -0.17 13.69
C GLY A 57 -19.98 0.20 14.02
N PRO A 58 -20.39 1.44 13.76
CA PRO A 58 -21.71 1.94 14.15
C PRO A 58 -22.84 1.55 13.17
N CYS A 59 -22.49 1.08 11.97
CA CYS A 59 -23.48 0.67 10.96
C CYS A 59 -24.08 -0.71 11.28
N LYS A 60 -25.25 -1.02 10.70
CA LYS A 60 -26.05 -2.23 11.02
C LYS A 60 -26.14 -3.26 9.89
N ALA A 61 -25.21 -3.23 8.93
CA ALA A 61 -25.12 -4.29 7.93
C ALA A 61 -24.65 -5.60 8.60
N MET A 62 -25.01 -6.75 8.02
CA MET A 62 -24.56 -8.06 8.50
C MET A 62 -23.52 -8.62 7.55
N MET A 63 -22.30 -8.07 7.58
CA MET A 63 -21.22 -8.50 6.68
C MET A 63 -20.29 -9.46 7.40
N LYS A 64 -20.31 -10.74 7.02
CA LYS A 64 -19.34 -11.72 7.52
C LYS A 64 -17.91 -11.32 7.11
N ARG A 65 -17.04 -11.17 8.10
CA ARG A 65 -15.61 -10.84 7.96
C ARG A 65 -14.79 -11.70 8.91
N PHE A 66 -13.47 -11.64 8.77
CA PHE A 66 -12.54 -12.35 9.64
C PHE A 66 -11.63 -11.36 10.37
N PHE A 67 -11.25 -11.66 11.61
CA PHE A 67 -10.26 -10.92 12.38
C PHE A 67 -9.28 -11.89 13.04
N PHE A 68 -8.06 -11.45 13.34
CA PHE A 68 -7.10 -12.25 14.09
C PHE A 68 -7.31 -12.04 15.59
N ASN A 69 -7.66 -13.10 16.30
CA ASN A 69 -7.80 -13.09 17.74
C ASN A 69 -6.46 -13.47 18.39
N ILE A 70 -5.84 -12.52 19.09
CA ILE A 70 -4.53 -12.71 19.72
C ILE A 70 -4.56 -13.70 20.89
N PHE A 71 -5.70 -13.88 21.55
CA PHE A 71 -5.81 -14.78 22.71
C PHE A 71 -5.86 -16.24 22.25
N THR A 72 -6.58 -16.52 21.16
CA THR A 72 -6.65 -17.86 20.56
C THR A 72 -5.54 -18.09 19.52
N GLN A 73 -4.86 -17.02 19.11
CA GLN A 73 -3.89 -16.98 18.00
C GLN A 73 -4.48 -17.50 16.68
N GLN A 74 -5.78 -17.28 16.46
CA GLN A 74 -6.52 -17.80 15.30
C GLN A 74 -7.29 -16.69 14.59
N CYS A 75 -7.56 -16.92 13.30
CA CYS A 75 -8.47 -16.09 12.54
C CYS A 75 -9.91 -16.57 12.75
N GLU A 76 -10.74 -15.68 13.29
CA GLU A 76 -12.12 -15.96 13.69
C GLU A 76 -13.09 -15.08 12.89
N GLU A 77 -14.33 -15.56 12.75
CA GLU A 77 -15.39 -14.85 12.04
C GLU A 77 -16.09 -13.84 12.95
N PHE A 78 -16.46 -12.69 12.39
CA PHE A 78 -17.28 -11.69 13.07
C PHE A 78 -18.20 -10.96 12.09
N VAL A 79 -19.18 -10.21 12.62
CA VAL A 79 -20.18 -9.48 11.83
C VAL A 79 -19.81 -8.00 11.76
N TYR A 80 -19.29 -7.57 10.62
CA TYR A 80 -19.00 -6.16 10.38
C TYR A 80 -20.26 -5.39 9.96
N GLY A 81 -20.51 -4.28 10.65
CA GLY A 81 -21.63 -3.38 10.45
C GLY A 81 -21.64 -2.61 9.14
N GLY A 82 -20.53 -2.60 8.40
CA GLY A 82 -20.44 -2.03 7.05
C GLY A 82 -19.83 -0.62 6.95
N CYS A 83 -19.49 0.02 8.08
CA CYS A 83 -18.73 1.26 8.09
C CYS A 83 -17.78 1.35 9.30
N GLU A 84 -16.76 2.22 9.20
CA GLU A 84 -15.70 2.41 10.19
C GLU A 84 -14.92 1.12 10.50
N GLY A 85 -14.78 0.79 11.78
CA GLY A 85 -13.98 -0.34 12.25
C GLY A 85 -12.48 -0.06 12.21
N ASN A 86 -11.71 -1.14 12.22
CA ASN A 86 -10.25 -1.08 12.19
C ASN A 86 -9.64 -2.04 11.13
N GLN A 87 -8.30 -2.08 11.08
CA GLN A 87 -7.53 -2.83 10.09
C GLN A 87 -7.52 -4.36 10.33
N ASN A 88 -7.91 -4.85 11.52
CA ASN A 88 -8.05 -6.28 11.79
C ASN A 88 -9.36 -6.84 11.22
N ARG A 89 -9.56 -6.68 9.92
CA ARG A 89 -10.77 -7.07 9.21
C ARG A 89 -10.44 -7.53 7.80
N PHE A 90 -10.64 -8.80 7.54
CA PHE A 90 -10.29 -9.47 6.28
C PHE A 90 -11.54 -10.05 5.61
N GLU A 91 -11.48 -10.19 4.29
CA GLU A 91 -12.60 -10.73 3.51
C GLU A 91 -12.65 -12.26 3.57
N SER A 92 -11.48 -12.90 3.71
CA SER A 92 -11.37 -14.35 3.82
C SER A 92 -10.49 -14.78 4.98
N LEU A 93 -10.70 -16.03 5.41
CA LEU A 93 -9.89 -16.69 6.42
C LEU A 93 -8.42 -16.81 5.98
N GLU A 94 -8.19 -17.05 4.69
CA GLU A 94 -6.86 -17.16 4.10
C GLU A 94 -6.11 -15.82 4.14
N GLU A 95 -6.78 -14.72 3.78
CA GLU A 95 -6.18 -13.38 3.84
C GLU A 95 -5.76 -13.03 5.28
N CYS A 96 -6.62 -13.32 6.26
CA CYS A 96 -6.32 -13.13 7.67
C CYS A 96 -5.08 -13.95 8.09
N LYS A 97 -5.05 -15.24 7.74
CA LYS A 97 -3.95 -16.13 8.10
C LYS A 97 -2.64 -15.69 7.44
N GLU A 98 -2.67 -15.29 6.19
CA GLU A 98 -1.48 -14.81 5.47
C GLU A 98 -0.89 -13.54 6.09
N LYS A 99 -1.75 -12.63 6.57
CA LYS A 99 -1.32 -11.34 7.13
C LYS A 99 -0.93 -11.40 8.61
N CYS A 100 -1.60 -12.26 9.39
CA CYS A 100 -1.51 -12.23 10.85
C CYS A 100 -1.06 -13.56 11.50
N ALA A 101 -1.33 -14.72 10.89
CA ALA A 101 -0.97 -15.99 11.51
C ALA A 101 0.52 -16.34 11.30
N VAL A 102 1.22 -16.61 12.40
CA VAL A 102 2.62 -17.04 12.38
C VAL A 102 2.71 -18.43 11.72
N GLY A 103 3.59 -18.59 10.73
CA GLY A 103 3.85 -19.89 10.08
C GLY A 103 2.87 -20.29 8.97
N TYR A 104 1.94 -19.41 8.55
CA TYR A 104 1.13 -19.70 7.36
C TYR A 104 2.04 -19.76 6.12
N PRO A 105 2.05 -20.86 5.35
CA PRO A 105 2.93 -21.01 4.21
C PRO A 105 2.53 -20.01 3.12
N LYS A 106 3.23 -18.87 3.07
CA LYS A 106 3.14 -17.94 1.95
C LYS A 106 3.53 -18.73 0.70
N LYS A 107 2.66 -18.76 -0.31
CA LYS A 107 2.99 -19.33 -1.62
C LYS A 107 4.06 -18.44 -2.24
N ILE A 108 5.33 -18.67 -1.88
CA ILE A 108 6.47 -17.99 -2.44
C ILE A 108 6.51 -18.38 -3.92
N SER A 109 6.08 -17.46 -4.78
CA SER A 109 6.44 -17.51 -6.19
C SER A 109 7.96 -17.41 -6.25
N LYS A 110 8.64 -18.55 -6.39
CA LYS A 110 10.11 -18.65 -6.51
C LYS A 110 10.59 -17.66 -7.58
N LYS A 111 11.10 -16.52 -7.14
CA LYS A 111 11.93 -15.64 -7.96
C LYS A 111 13.36 -15.80 -7.47
N THR A 112 14.19 -16.10 -8.45
CA THR A 112 15.61 -16.39 -8.47
C THR A 112 16.42 -15.69 -7.38
N PHE A 113 17.23 -16.47 -6.67
CA PHE A 113 18.23 -16.04 -5.68
C PHE A 113 19.16 -14.96 -6.25
N LYS A 114 18.89 -13.71 -5.89
CA LYS A 114 19.93 -12.72 -5.60
C LYS A 114 19.87 -12.44 -4.11
N LYS A 115 20.98 -12.00 -3.54
CA LYS A 115 21.10 -11.61 -2.13
C LYS A 115 20.27 -10.33 -1.92
N GLU A 116 18.95 -10.47 -1.96
CA GLU A 116 17.99 -9.38 -1.83
C GLU A 116 17.69 -9.17 -0.34
N LYS A 117 17.57 -7.90 0.05
CA LYS A 117 17.24 -7.48 1.40
C LYS A 117 16.00 -8.23 1.95
N PRO A 118 15.92 -8.44 3.28
CA PRO A 118 14.82 -9.18 3.90
C PRO A 118 13.43 -8.66 3.52
N ASP A 119 12.44 -9.56 3.47
CA ASP A 119 11.05 -9.23 3.12
C ASP A 119 10.45 -8.14 4.03
N PHE A 120 10.86 -8.09 5.30
CA PHE A 120 10.37 -7.08 6.22
C PHE A 120 10.83 -5.65 5.87
N CYS A 121 11.94 -5.49 5.14
CA CYS A 121 12.39 -4.19 4.66
C CYS A 121 11.43 -3.56 3.63
N PHE A 122 10.42 -4.30 3.17
CA PHE A 122 9.38 -3.79 2.27
C PHE A 122 8.09 -3.40 2.98
N LEU A 123 7.99 -3.62 4.31
CA LEU A 123 6.85 -3.22 5.11
C LEU A 123 6.87 -1.69 5.34
N GLU A 124 5.70 -1.09 5.52
CA GLU A 124 5.58 0.33 5.90
C GLU A 124 5.95 0.53 7.38
N GLU A 125 6.14 1.77 7.82
CA GLU A 125 6.33 2.06 9.24
C GLU A 125 5.08 1.71 10.06
N ASP A 126 5.29 1.14 11.25
CA ASP A 126 4.19 0.75 12.14
C ASP A 126 4.48 1.23 13.57
N ALA A 127 3.77 2.29 13.96
CA ALA A 127 3.90 2.89 15.29
C ALA A 127 3.42 1.95 16.41
N GLY A 128 2.64 0.92 16.10
CA GLY A 128 2.02 0.06 17.10
C GLY A 128 0.88 0.74 17.85
N ILE A 129 0.31 0.02 18.82
CA ILE A 129 -0.89 0.47 19.57
C ILE A 129 -0.54 1.34 20.78
N CYS A 130 0.69 1.24 21.28
CA CYS A 130 1.14 1.98 22.44
C CYS A 130 1.37 3.46 22.10
N ARG A 131 1.31 4.33 23.12
CA ARG A 131 1.38 5.80 22.96
C ARG A 131 2.73 6.40 23.35
N GLY A 132 3.78 5.60 23.33
CA GLY A 132 5.15 6.07 23.52
C GLY A 132 5.61 6.99 22.39
N TYR A 133 6.62 7.81 22.67
CA TYR A 133 7.25 8.71 21.70
C TYR A 133 8.71 8.31 21.50
N ILE A 134 8.93 7.07 21.07
CA ILE A 134 10.28 6.50 20.90
C ILE A 134 10.72 6.74 19.46
N THR A 135 11.87 7.39 19.26
CA THR A 135 12.43 7.56 17.92
C THR A 135 13.04 6.24 17.46
N ARG A 136 12.59 5.74 16.30
CA ARG A 136 13.10 4.54 15.64
C ARG A 136 13.32 4.81 14.16
N TYR A 137 13.95 3.88 13.46
CA TYR A 137 14.21 3.98 12.04
C TYR A 137 13.51 2.85 11.29
N PHE A 138 13.07 3.13 10.06
CA PHE A 138 12.52 2.13 9.17
C PHE A 138 13.05 2.39 7.76
N TYR A 139 13.11 1.34 6.95
CA TYR A 139 13.45 1.49 5.54
C TYR A 139 12.22 1.90 4.74
N SER A 140 12.24 3.09 4.15
CA SER A 140 11.18 3.56 3.27
C SER A 140 11.40 3.05 1.86
N ASN A 141 10.49 2.17 1.41
CA ASN A 141 10.51 1.70 0.03
C ASN A 141 10.20 2.81 -0.99
N GLN A 142 9.63 3.93 -0.55
CA GLN A 142 9.33 5.09 -1.39
C GLN A 142 10.59 5.93 -1.66
N SER A 143 11.37 6.25 -0.62
CA SER A 143 12.60 7.03 -0.74
C SER A 143 13.87 6.20 -0.98
N LYS A 144 13.75 4.87 -0.83
CA LYS A 144 14.84 3.89 -0.86
C LYS A 144 15.90 4.12 0.22
N GLN A 145 15.52 4.74 1.33
CA GLN A 145 16.42 5.13 2.40
C GLN A 145 15.82 4.82 3.76
N CYS A 146 16.68 4.71 4.76
CA CYS A 146 16.25 4.64 6.15
C CYS A 146 15.81 6.01 6.69
N GLU A 147 14.58 6.07 7.20
CA GLU A 147 13.95 7.28 7.73
C GLU A 147 13.56 7.10 9.20
N ARG A 148 13.52 8.20 9.96
CA ARG A 148 13.10 8.18 11.37
C ARG A 148 11.57 8.25 11.48
N PHE A 149 10.99 7.48 12.38
CA PHE A 149 9.56 7.53 12.71
C PHE A 149 9.33 7.47 14.22
N LYS A 150 8.09 7.78 14.65
CA LYS A 150 7.68 7.72 16.06
C LYS A 150 7.06 6.36 16.36
N TYR A 151 7.78 5.54 17.12
CA TYR A 151 7.31 4.24 17.58
C TYR A 151 6.67 4.33 18.96
N GLY A 152 5.50 3.70 19.08
CA GLY A 152 4.65 3.69 20.27
C GLY A 152 5.20 2.87 21.43
N GLY A 153 6.21 2.02 21.22
CA GLY A 153 6.87 1.25 22.27
C GLY A 153 6.35 -0.18 22.48
N CYS A 154 5.32 -0.61 21.74
CA CYS A 154 4.90 -2.00 21.73
C CYS A 154 4.33 -2.41 20.36
N LEU A 155 4.37 -3.71 20.07
CA LEU A 155 3.95 -4.29 18.79
C LEU A 155 4.71 -3.66 17.61
N GLY A 156 4.05 -3.40 16.50
CA GLY A 156 4.67 -2.91 15.27
C GLY A 156 4.94 -4.05 14.29
N ASN A 157 5.81 -3.77 13.33
CA ASN A 157 6.34 -4.75 12.41
C ASN A 157 7.88 -4.78 12.46
N PRO A 158 8.54 -5.77 11.82
CA PRO A 158 10.00 -5.89 11.89
C PRO A 158 10.80 -4.83 11.12
N ASN A 159 10.17 -3.94 10.34
CA ASN A 159 10.85 -2.77 9.75
C ASN A 159 11.00 -1.64 10.79
N ASN A 160 11.68 -1.94 11.89
CA ASN A 160 11.79 -1.07 13.05
C ASN A 160 13.15 -1.30 13.71
N PHE A 161 14.06 -0.34 13.53
CA PHE A 161 15.45 -0.37 13.93
C PHE A 161 15.73 0.69 15.00
N GLU A 162 16.64 0.38 15.92
CA GLU A 162 17.02 1.30 16.98
C GLU A 162 17.92 2.42 16.47
N SER A 163 18.79 2.12 15.51
CA SER A 163 19.71 3.07 14.90
C SER A 163 19.55 3.17 13.38
N LEU A 164 19.98 4.31 12.84
CA LEU A 164 19.99 4.54 11.40
C LEU A 164 20.93 3.55 10.71
N GLU A 165 22.10 3.32 11.28
CA GLU A 165 23.14 2.43 10.78
C GLU A 165 22.66 0.97 10.70
N GLU A 166 21.95 0.50 11.73
CA GLU A 166 21.33 -0.83 11.74
C GLU A 166 20.34 -0.99 10.59
N CYS A 167 19.47 0.00 10.38
CA CYS A 167 18.53 0.00 9.27
C CYS A 167 19.25 -0.05 7.91
N ARG A 168 20.28 0.78 7.72
CA ARG A 168 21.05 0.83 6.47
C ARG A 168 21.72 -0.50 6.18
N ASN A 169 22.44 -1.03 7.16
CA ASN A 169 23.18 -2.29 7.01
C ASN A 169 22.24 -3.48 6.74
N THR A 170 20.99 -3.41 7.21
CA THR A 170 20.01 -4.48 7.04
C THR A 170 19.22 -4.37 5.73
N CYS A 171 18.82 -3.16 5.35
CA CYS A 171 17.82 -2.94 4.30
C CYS A 171 18.27 -2.08 3.12
N GLU A 172 19.36 -1.32 3.24
CA GLU A 172 19.95 -0.64 2.09
C GLU A 172 20.86 -1.62 1.34
N ASP A 173 20.75 -1.61 0.00
CA ASP A 173 21.59 -2.46 -0.82
C ASP A 173 23.03 -1.98 -0.73
N VAL A 174 23.95 -2.86 -0.32
CA VAL A 174 25.37 -2.64 -0.51
C VAL A 174 25.58 -2.61 -2.02
N LEU A 175 25.80 -1.42 -2.59
CA LEU A 175 26.29 -1.34 -3.96
C LEU A 175 27.63 -2.08 -4.01
N ASN A 176 27.60 -3.34 -4.43
CA ASN A 176 28.78 -4.10 -4.80
C ASN A 176 29.43 -3.39 -5.97
N ASP A 177 30.41 -2.57 -5.64
CA ASP A 177 31.49 -2.10 -6.49
C ASP A 177 32.44 -3.26 -6.85
N PHE A 178 31.93 -4.36 -7.41
CA PHE A 178 32.76 -5.45 -7.95
C PHE A 178 32.08 -6.16 -9.12
N GLN A 179 32.28 -5.61 -10.32
CA GLN A 179 32.91 -6.35 -11.41
C GLN A 179 33.95 -5.43 -12.08
N VAL A 180 34.98 -5.06 -11.33
CA VAL A 180 36.29 -4.72 -11.89
C VAL A 180 37.27 -5.72 -11.30
N ASP A 181 37.27 -6.92 -11.84
CA ASP A 181 38.42 -7.82 -11.82
C ASP A 181 38.24 -8.75 -13.02
N ASP A 182 39.33 -8.98 -13.75
CA ASP A 182 39.43 -9.85 -14.94
C ASP A 182 39.14 -9.28 -16.34
N TYR A 183 39.70 -8.11 -16.67
CA TYR A 183 40.17 -7.85 -18.06
C TYR A 183 41.52 -7.09 -18.11
N ARG A 184 42.36 -7.26 -17.07
CA ARG A 184 43.69 -6.61 -16.99
C ARG A 184 44.84 -7.45 -17.56
N LYS A 185 44.60 -8.42 -18.42
CA LYS A 185 45.68 -9.22 -19.04
C LYS A 185 45.78 -9.11 -20.56
N GLN A 186 45.17 -8.10 -21.19
CA GLN A 186 45.28 -7.97 -22.65
C GLN A 186 45.35 -6.53 -23.14
N LEU A 187 46.07 -5.65 -22.44
CA LEU A 187 46.46 -4.32 -22.97
C LEU A 187 47.80 -3.82 -22.41
N ASP A 188 48.71 -4.72 -22.00
CA ASP A 188 50.12 -4.39 -21.71
C ASP A 188 51.01 -4.41 -22.97
N ALA A 189 50.40 -4.50 -24.15
CA ALA A 189 51.08 -4.30 -25.42
C ALA A 189 50.30 -3.25 -26.20
N ILE A 190 50.54 -1.98 -25.89
CA ILE A 190 50.72 -0.88 -26.85
C ILE A 190 50.88 0.42 -26.04
N ASN A 191 52.10 0.97 -26.17
CA ASN A 191 52.47 2.36 -25.99
C ASN A 191 52.78 2.85 -24.56
N ASN A 192 54.01 2.51 -24.16
CA ASN A 192 54.95 3.52 -23.70
C ASN A 192 54.85 4.80 -24.54
N ILE A 193 54.45 5.91 -23.94
CA ILE A 193 55.09 7.22 -24.09
C ILE A 193 54.76 8.04 -22.83
N SER A 194 55.82 8.35 -22.11
CA SER A 194 55.92 9.31 -21.01
C SER A 194 55.36 10.67 -21.41
N VAL A 195 54.58 11.34 -20.55
CA VAL A 195 54.87 12.70 -20.03
C VAL A 195 53.99 12.99 -18.80
N THR A 196 54.66 13.60 -17.83
CA THR A 196 54.33 13.95 -16.45
C THR A 196 53.26 15.07 -16.27
N SER A 197 52.63 15.03 -15.08
CA SER A 197 52.05 16.11 -14.26
C SER A 197 50.52 16.38 -14.29
N GLN A 198 49.99 16.51 -13.06
CA GLN A 198 48.60 16.66 -12.53
C GLN A 198 47.77 17.84 -13.10
N PRO A 199 46.56 18.16 -12.57
CA PRO A 199 45.37 17.38 -12.25
C PRO A 199 44.16 17.92 -13.06
N THR A 200 43.48 17.11 -13.85
CA THR A 200 42.31 17.57 -14.60
C THR A 200 41.01 17.01 -14.04
N LYS A 201 40.14 17.94 -13.65
CA LYS A 201 38.70 17.85 -13.37
C LYS A 201 38.05 16.51 -13.71
N VAL A 202 37.49 15.90 -12.67
CA VAL A 202 36.48 14.84 -12.76
C VAL A 202 35.33 15.29 -13.68
N PRO A 203 35.03 14.59 -14.79
CA PRO A 203 33.81 14.82 -15.54
C PRO A 203 32.63 14.25 -14.75
N SER A 204 31.68 15.14 -14.46
CA SER A 204 30.38 14.91 -13.84
C SER A 204 29.60 13.73 -14.44
N LEU A 205 29.15 12.86 -13.55
CA LEU A 205 28.31 11.69 -13.80
C LEU A 205 26.84 12.11 -14.11
N TRP A 206 26.53 12.30 -15.40
CA TRP A 206 25.21 12.16 -16.05
C TRP A 206 24.00 12.84 -15.34
N GLU A 207 23.86 14.16 -15.49
CA GLU A 207 22.60 14.87 -15.23
C GLU A 207 21.53 14.48 -16.27
N PHE A 208 20.36 14.04 -15.79
CA PHE A 208 19.21 13.74 -16.65
C PHE A 208 18.57 15.04 -17.17
N HIS A 209 18.82 15.41 -18.42
CA HIS A 209 18.18 16.55 -19.10
C HIS A 209 16.84 16.16 -19.77
N GLY A 210 15.82 15.88 -18.97
CA GLY A 210 14.45 15.64 -19.44
C GLY A 210 13.42 16.40 -18.59
N PRO A 211 12.19 16.60 -19.09
CA PRO A 211 11.15 17.23 -18.28
C PRO A 211 10.93 16.47 -16.97
N SER A 212 10.75 17.19 -15.86
CA SER A 212 10.55 16.60 -14.54
C SER A 212 9.38 15.62 -14.49
N TRP A 213 8.33 15.88 -15.27
CA TRP A 213 7.17 15.00 -15.38
C TRP A 213 7.47 13.65 -16.06
N CYS A 214 8.56 13.49 -16.79
CA CYS A 214 8.99 12.16 -17.24
C CYS A 214 9.47 11.26 -16.08
N LEU A 215 9.74 11.85 -14.90
CA LEU A 215 10.16 11.12 -13.71
C LEU A 215 8.98 10.64 -12.85
N THR A 216 7.75 11.10 -13.11
CA THR A 216 6.58 10.67 -12.34
C THR A 216 6.21 9.23 -12.66
N PRO A 217 5.63 8.47 -11.71
CA PRO A 217 5.22 7.08 -11.96
C PRO A 217 4.08 6.99 -12.98
N ALA A 218 3.82 5.80 -13.53
CA ALA A 218 2.64 5.58 -14.36
C ALA A 218 1.38 5.67 -13.50
N ASP A 219 0.57 6.71 -13.71
CA ASP A 219 -0.69 6.87 -12.99
C ASP A 219 -1.87 6.32 -13.81
N ARG A 220 -2.51 5.27 -13.28
CA ARG A 220 -3.68 4.66 -13.88
C ARG A 220 -4.85 5.64 -13.95
N GLY A 221 -4.97 6.58 -13.02
CA GLY A 221 -6.12 7.48 -12.89
C GLY A 221 -7.35 6.80 -12.26
N LEU A 222 -8.44 7.56 -12.15
CA LEU A 222 -9.58 7.23 -11.27
C LEU A 222 -10.78 6.60 -11.99
N CYS A 223 -10.75 6.49 -13.32
CA CYS A 223 -11.86 5.95 -14.11
C CYS A 223 -11.84 4.41 -14.22
N GLN A 224 -12.75 3.83 -15.00
CA GLN A 224 -12.88 2.37 -15.16
C GLN A 224 -12.44 1.82 -16.52
N ALA A 225 -12.02 2.65 -17.48
CA ALA A 225 -11.53 2.16 -18.76
C ALA A 225 -10.18 1.43 -18.60
N SER A 226 -9.75 0.74 -19.66
CA SER A 226 -8.46 0.03 -19.67
C SER A 226 -7.75 0.26 -21.01
N GLU A 227 -7.38 1.51 -21.27
CA GLU A 227 -6.71 1.90 -22.50
C GLU A 227 -5.19 1.67 -22.41
N LYS A 228 -4.59 1.08 -23.44
CA LYS A 228 -3.13 0.87 -23.49
C LYS A 228 -2.42 2.20 -23.75
N ARG A 229 -1.69 2.69 -22.76
CA ARG A 229 -0.83 3.89 -22.83
C ARG A 229 0.61 3.52 -22.54
N TYR A 230 1.53 4.48 -22.62
CA TYR A 230 2.95 4.31 -22.37
C TYR A 230 3.43 5.38 -21.39
N TYR A 231 4.37 5.04 -20.52
CA TYR A 231 5.03 5.98 -19.61
C TYR A 231 6.55 5.75 -19.67
N PHE A 232 7.33 6.78 -19.34
CA PHE A 232 8.77 6.69 -19.20
C PHE A 232 9.12 6.20 -17.80
N ASN A 233 9.77 5.04 -17.72
CA ASN A 233 10.35 4.57 -16.48
C ASN A 233 11.79 5.11 -16.41
N SER A 234 12.01 6.09 -15.54
CA SER A 234 13.31 6.76 -15.34
C SER A 234 14.37 5.81 -14.78
N VAL A 235 13.98 4.89 -13.89
CA VAL A 235 14.87 3.86 -13.29
C VAL A 235 15.48 2.96 -14.37
N ILE A 236 14.67 2.50 -15.32
CA ILE A 236 15.12 1.65 -16.44
C ILE A 236 15.58 2.49 -17.64
N GLY A 237 15.35 3.81 -17.59
CA GLY A 237 15.49 4.72 -18.72
C GLY A 237 14.73 4.23 -19.96
N LYS A 238 13.52 3.67 -19.85
CA LYS A 238 12.76 3.08 -20.98
C LYS A 238 11.25 3.38 -20.91
N CYS A 239 10.65 3.55 -22.09
CA CYS A 239 9.19 3.69 -22.22
C CYS A 239 8.48 2.34 -22.18
N ARG A 240 7.56 2.16 -21.23
CA ARG A 240 6.82 0.91 -21.00
C ARG A 240 5.31 1.12 -21.12
N PRO A 241 4.54 0.12 -21.56
CA PRO A 241 3.09 0.22 -21.62
C PRO A 241 2.44 0.09 -20.22
N PHE A 242 1.30 0.73 -20.01
CA PHE A 242 0.43 0.56 -18.85
C PHE A 242 -1.05 0.69 -19.24
N LYS A 243 -1.97 0.28 -18.35
CA LYS A 243 -3.43 0.38 -18.55
C LYS A 243 -3.94 1.67 -17.90
N TYR A 244 -4.35 2.63 -18.70
CA TYR A 244 -4.90 3.90 -18.24
C TYR A 244 -6.43 3.84 -18.16
N SER A 245 -6.95 4.43 -17.09
CA SER A 245 -8.36 4.40 -16.73
C SER A 245 -9.28 5.28 -17.59
N GLY A 246 -8.72 6.23 -18.33
CA GLY A 246 -9.47 7.16 -19.17
C GLY A 246 -9.61 8.57 -18.60
N CYS A 247 -9.42 8.79 -17.30
CA CYS A 247 -9.42 10.12 -16.68
C CYS A 247 -8.41 10.26 -15.52
N GLY A 248 -8.07 11.50 -15.18
CA GLY A 248 -7.04 11.80 -14.18
C GLY A 248 -5.63 11.50 -14.70
N GLY A 249 -4.77 10.94 -13.84
CA GLY A 249 -3.40 10.61 -14.23
C GLY A 249 -2.42 11.76 -14.09
N ASN A 250 -1.19 11.51 -14.53
CA ASN A 250 -0.14 12.53 -14.68
C ASN A 250 0.36 12.62 -16.13
N GLU A 251 1.25 13.59 -16.40
CA GLU A 251 1.75 13.88 -17.75
C GLU A 251 2.64 12.77 -18.34
N ASN A 252 3.14 11.84 -17.52
CA ASN A 252 3.89 10.66 -17.99
C ASN A 252 2.97 9.59 -18.60
N ASN A 253 2.12 10.01 -19.54
CA ASN A 253 1.08 9.19 -20.14
C ASN A 253 0.97 9.50 -21.64
N PHE A 254 1.49 8.58 -22.45
CA PHE A 254 1.61 8.72 -23.89
C PHE A 254 0.75 7.68 -24.62
N THR A 255 0.11 8.10 -25.71
CA THR A 255 -0.68 7.20 -26.57
C THR A 255 0.19 6.21 -27.36
N SER A 256 1.50 6.45 -27.49
CA SER A 256 2.42 5.54 -28.18
C SER A 256 3.82 5.52 -27.58
N LYS A 257 4.52 4.37 -27.70
CA LYS A 257 5.92 4.20 -27.26
C LYS A 257 6.83 5.25 -27.90
N ARG A 258 6.59 5.60 -29.17
CA ARG A 258 7.39 6.57 -29.92
C ARG A 258 7.23 8.00 -29.37
N ALA A 259 6.02 8.38 -28.97
CA ALA A 259 5.75 9.68 -28.34
C ALA A 259 6.46 9.80 -26.98
N CYS A 260 6.42 8.73 -26.17
CA CYS A 260 7.15 8.66 -24.90
C CYS A 260 8.67 8.83 -25.09
N ILE A 261 9.26 8.07 -26.03
CA ILE A 261 10.71 8.13 -26.30
C ILE A 261 11.11 9.53 -26.77
N ARG A 262 10.32 10.15 -27.64
CA ARG A 262 10.59 11.50 -28.15
C ARG A 262 10.59 12.54 -27.03
N SER A 263 9.67 12.40 -26.07
CA SER A 263 9.47 13.41 -25.02
C SER A 263 10.44 13.23 -23.84
N CYS A 264 10.84 11.99 -23.54
CA CYS A 264 11.60 11.67 -22.32
C CYS A 264 13.00 11.08 -22.53
N LYS A 265 13.36 10.61 -23.74
CA LYS A 265 14.72 10.08 -24.02
C LYS A 265 15.56 10.97 -24.91
N LYS A 266 14.93 11.69 -25.84
CA LYS A 266 15.65 12.67 -26.66
C LYS A 266 15.59 13.97 -25.88
N GLY A 267 16.70 14.34 -25.24
CA GLY A 267 16.82 15.61 -24.52
C GLY A 267 16.25 16.75 -25.37
N PHE A 268 15.55 17.67 -24.71
CA PHE A 268 14.98 18.84 -25.37
C PHE A 268 16.12 19.62 -26.02
N ILE A 269 16.28 19.51 -27.35
CA ILE A 269 16.92 20.58 -28.10
C ILE A 269 15.94 21.74 -28.02
N GLN A 270 16.15 22.65 -27.06
CA GLN A 270 15.51 23.95 -27.10
C GLN A 270 15.94 24.61 -28.41
N ARG A 271 15.08 24.59 -29.42
CA ARG A 271 15.11 25.64 -30.43
C ARG A 271 14.56 26.88 -29.75
N ILE A 272 15.46 27.65 -29.14
CA ILE A 272 15.19 29.05 -28.90
C ILE A 272 15.13 29.71 -30.28
N SER A 273 13.93 29.85 -30.82
CA SER A 273 13.65 30.84 -31.84
C SER A 273 12.24 31.39 -31.57
N LYS A 274 12.25 32.57 -30.95
CA LYS A 274 11.35 33.73 -31.08
C LYS A 274 10.03 33.52 -31.83
N GLU A 275 8.97 34.07 -31.24
CA GLU A 275 7.65 34.39 -31.81
C GLU A 275 6.99 33.38 -32.77
N GLY A 276 5.80 32.89 -32.41
CA GLY A 276 4.84 32.46 -33.44
C GLY A 276 3.75 31.47 -33.05
N LEU A 277 2.56 32.02 -32.78
CA LEU A 277 1.22 31.42 -32.89
C LEU A 277 0.93 30.05 -32.23
N ILE A 278 0.10 30.13 -31.19
CA ILE A 278 -0.78 29.03 -30.75
C ILE A 278 -1.66 28.60 -31.94
N LYS A 279 -1.42 27.40 -32.49
CA LYS A 279 -2.39 26.73 -33.37
C LYS A 279 -3.15 25.66 -32.61
N THR A 280 -4.27 26.04 -31.99
CA THR A 280 -5.31 25.09 -31.58
C THR A 280 -5.88 24.40 -32.82
N LYS A 281 -5.44 23.17 -33.12
CA LYS A 281 -6.14 22.32 -34.10
C LYS A 281 -7.33 21.66 -33.41
N ARG A 282 -8.49 22.35 -33.41
CA ARG A 282 -9.81 21.71 -33.22
C ARG A 282 -10.01 20.70 -34.36
N LYS A 283 -9.98 19.40 -34.05
CA LYS A 283 -10.47 18.36 -34.97
C LYS A 283 -12.00 18.45 -35.03
N ARG A 284 -12.55 19.15 -36.03
CA ARG A 284 -13.96 18.96 -36.44
C ARG A 284 -14.07 17.58 -37.10
N LYS A 285 -14.85 16.67 -36.52
CA LYS A 285 -15.36 15.48 -37.23
C LYS A 285 -16.28 16.00 -38.35
N LYS A 286 -15.93 15.76 -39.62
CA LYS A 286 -16.88 15.87 -40.72
C LYS A 286 -17.63 14.54 -40.83
N GLN A 287 -18.95 14.56 -40.65
CA GLN A 287 -19.82 13.48 -41.13
C GLN A 287 -19.96 13.61 -42.65
N PRO A 288 -19.88 12.52 -43.42
CA PRO A 288 -20.15 12.57 -44.85
C PRO A 288 -21.67 12.68 -45.07
N VAL A 289 -22.11 13.82 -45.61
CA VAL A 289 -23.47 13.99 -46.14
C VAL A 289 -23.44 13.53 -47.60
N LYS A 290 -24.23 12.51 -47.94
CA LYS A 290 -24.50 12.13 -49.32
C LYS A 290 -25.53 13.12 -49.88
N ILE A 291 -25.14 13.91 -50.87
CA ILE A 291 -26.07 14.75 -51.62
C ILE A 291 -26.46 13.94 -52.86
N LEU A 292 -27.73 13.51 -52.92
CA LEU A 292 -28.35 12.99 -54.13
C LEU A 292 -28.92 14.20 -54.88
N PHE A 293 -28.48 14.44 -56.10
CA PHE A 293 -29.13 15.38 -57.01
C PHE A 293 -30.15 14.60 -57.83
N GLU A 294 -31.43 14.91 -57.66
CA GLU A 294 -32.45 14.64 -58.68
C GLU A 294 -33.00 15.96 -59.17
N GLU A 295 -32.97 16.12 -60.49
CA GLU A 295 -33.33 17.31 -61.24
C GLU A 295 -34.84 17.51 -61.23
N VAL A 296 -35.31 18.63 -60.67
CA VAL A 296 -36.73 19.01 -60.75
C VAL A 296 -36.95 19.76 -62.07
N PHE A 297 -37.65 19.11 -62.99
CA PHE A 297 -38.22 19.75 -64.17
C PHE A 297 -39.38 20.66 -63.77
N VAL A 298 -39.19 21.98 -63.92
CA VAL A 298 -40.25 22.98 -63.82
C VAL A 298 -41.13 22.88 -65.05
N LYS A 299 -42.40 22.51 -64.89
CA LYS A 299 -43.45 22.81 -65.89
C LYS A 299 -44.13 24.11 -65.45
N ASN A 300 -43.99 25.13 -66.28
CA ASN A 300 -44.74 26.38 -66.19
C ASN A 300 -46.08 26.24 -66.93
N ILE A 301 -47.06 26.98 -66.41
CA ILE A 301 -48.44 27.25 -66.83
C ILE A 301 -49.48 26.43 -66.06
#